data_AF-S4R6S1-F1
#
_entry.id   AF-S4R6S1-F1
#
_cell.length_a   1.000
_cell.length_b   1.000
_cell.length_c   1.000
_cell.angle_alpha   90.00
_cell.angle_beta   90.00
_cell.angle_gamma   90.00
#
_symmetry.space_group_name_H-M   'P 1'
#
loop_
_entity.id
_entity.type
_entity.pdbx_description
1 polymer ?
#
loop_
_entity_poly.entity_id
_entity_poly.type
_entity_poly.pdbx_seq_one_letter_code
_entity_poly.pdbx_strand_id
1 'polypeptide(L)'
;EDVGEEVEVKEMEPKSQKEVKNDDNKPESVDSPTVSNRDENEDQEMEGDEEGSDLGMKFLVTDDKEPQSQAAEEGADGVGPKKEITDIAAAAESLQPKGYTLATAQVKTPVPFLLRGSLREYQHIGLDWLVTMNEKMLNGILADEMGLGKTIQTIALLGHLACDRGNWGPHLVVVPTSVMLNWEMEFKRWFPAFKILTYYGVPKERKQKRQGWTRPNAFHVCITSYKLVLQDHQAFRRKKWKYLILDEAQNIKNFKSQRYTSKSTVYSQHRLLLTGTPLQNSLMELWSLMHFLMPHVFQSHREFREWFSNPLTGMIEGSQEYNESLVKRLHKVLRPFLLRRIKMDVEKQMPKKYEHIVRCRLSKRQRYLYDDFMSQATTRETLASGHFMSVINILMQLRKVCNHPNLFDPRPITSPFITQGICYTTASLVLTALEYDPWRVSAACKLP
;
A
#
# COMPACT_ATOMS: atom_id res chain seq x y z
N GLU A 1 34.34 9.81 52.62
CA GLU A 1 32.96 9.30 52.52
C GLU A 1 32.09 10.53 52.61
N ASP A 2 31.55 10.95 51.47
CA ASP A 2 31.46 12.38 51.17
C ASP A 2 30.18 13.06 51.62
N VAL A 3 30.36 14.33 51.95
CA VAL A 3 29.33 15.30 52.28
C VAL A 3 28.62 15.71 50.99
N GLY A 4 27.29 15.59 50.96
CA GLY A 4 26.46 16.06 49.84
C GLY A 4 26.14 17.54 49.98
N GLU A 5 26.88 18.39 49.26
CA GLU A 5 26.62 19.83 49.15
C GLU A 5 25.58 20.15 48.06
N GLU A 6 24.75 21.17 48.32
CA GLU A 6 23.74 21.67 47.39
C GLU A 6 24.36 22.60 46.32
N VAL A 7 23.90 22.53 45.07
CA VAL A 7 24.21 23.55 44.04
C VAL A 7 22.98 23.93 43.21
N GLU A 8 22.83 25.24 43.05
CA GLU A 8 21.76 25.99 42.37
C GLU A 8 21.34 25.48 40.98
N VAL A 9 20.03 25.61 40.69
CA VAL A 9 19.51 25.77 39.32
C VAL A 9 19.03 27.21 39.17
N LYS A 10 19.64 27.99 38.28
CA LYS A 10 19.29 29.40 38.06
C LYS A 10 18.07 29.54 37.15
N GLU A 11 17.04 30.22 37.65
CA GLU A 11 15.96 30.76 36.84
C GLU A 11 16.42 31.99 36.05
N MET A 12 15.83 32.21 34.88
CA MET A 12 16.10 33.37 34.00
C MET A 12 14.81 34.14 33.76
N GLU A 13 14.69 35.34 34.33
CA GLU A 13 13.61 36.27 34.02
C GLU A 13 13.83 37.00 32.67
N PRO A 14 12.76 37.34 31.93
CA PRO A 14 12.86 38.07 30.66
C PRO A 14 12.94 39.60 30.88
N LYS A 15 13.80 40.28 30.10
CA LYS A 15 13.86 41.75 30.07
C LYS A 15 12.84 42.37 29.10
N SER A 16 12.37 43.54 29.49
CA SER A 16 11.29 44.31 28.87
C SER A 16 11.67 45.10 27.60
N GLN A 17 10.72 45.12 26.66
CA GLN A 17 10.24 46.23 25.83
C GLN A 17 11.17 47.42 25.47
N LYS A 18 11.12 47.79 24.18
CA LYS A 18 10.89 49.18 23.76
C LYS A 18 9.87 49.23 22.61
N GLU A 19 8.90 50.13 22.75
CA GLU A 19 7.85 50.42 21.77
C GLU A 19 8.34 51.36 20.66
N VAL A 20 7.71 51.28 19.48
CA VAL A 20 7.26 52.47 18.73
C VAL A 20 5.83 52.19 18.24
N LYS A 21 4.91 53.12 18.47
CA LYS A 21 3.48 53.04 18.11
C LYS A 21 3.18 53.73 16.77
N ASN A 22 2.01 53.37 16.23
CA ASN A 22 0.98 54.14 15.51
C ASN A 22 0.23 53.09 14.64
N ASP A 23 -1.00 52.67 14.94
CA ASP A 23 -2.28 53.41 14.89
C ASP A 23 -2.43 54.23 13.58
N ASP A 24 -3.50 54.11 12.78
CA ASP A 24 -4.91 53.96 13.18
C ASP A 24 -5.83 53.16 12.21
N ASN A 25 -6.83 52.50 12.79
CA ASN A 25 -8.22 52.22 12.37
C ASN A 25 -8.69 51.91 10.90
N LYS A 26 -9.26 50.69 10.75
CA LYS A 26 -10.63 50.26 10.29
C LYS A 26 -11.66 51.29 9.72
N PRO A 27 -12.78 50.88 9.04
CA PRO A 27 -13.29 49.51 8.77
C PRO A 27 -13.89 49.21 7.36
N GLU A 28 -14.30 47.95 7.16
CA GLU A 28 -15.44 47.43 6.35
C GLU A 28 -15.72 47.89 4.90
N SER A 29 -15.72 46.93 3.97
CA SER A 29 -16.95 46.55 3.25
C SER A 29 -16.86 45.15 2.61
N VAL A 30 -18.02 44.58 2.32
CA VAL A 30 -18.25 43.27 1.68
C VAL A 30 -18.19 43.44 0.16
N ASP A 31 -17.60 42.50 -0.59
CA ASP A 31 -18.23 42.08 -1.86
C ASP A 31 -17.81 40.69 -2.37
N SER A 32 -18.73 40.06 -3.11
CA SER A 32 -18.48 38.82 -3.86
C SER A 32 -18.06 39.14 -5.30
N PRO A 33 -17.69 38.14 -6.13
CA PRO A 33 -18.47 38.03 -7.36
C PRO A 33 -18.78 36.59 -7.79
N THR A 34 -19.92 36.50 -8.49
CA THR A 34 -20.51 35.28 -9.04
C THR A 34 -20.17 35.16 -10.54
N VAL A 35 -19.84 33.94 -10.98
CA VAL A 35 -20.01 33.33 -12.33
C VAL A 35 -20.06 34.26 -13.57
N SER A 36 -19.20 33.95 -14.54
CA SER A 36 -19.54 34.06 -15.97
C SER A 36 -19.25 32.75 -16.70
N ASN A 37 -20.31 32.11 -17.21
CA ASN A 37 -20.22 31.02 -18.21
C ASN A 37 -19.81 31.58 -19.58
N ARG A 38 -19.63 30.66 -20.55
CA ARG A 38 -19.30 30.79 -21.98
C ARG A 38 -17.82 30.64 -22.31
N ASP A 39 -17.41 29.92 -23.35
CA ASP A 39 -18.09 28.90 -24.20
C ASP A 39 -16.97 27.92 -24.68
N GLU A 40 -17.12 26.86 -25.48
CA GLU A 40 -18.18 26.47 -26.44
C GLU A 40 -18.24 24.91 -26.55
N ASN A 41 -18.71 24.34 -27.67
CA ASN A 41 -18.62 22.90 -28.02
C ASN A 41 -18.06 22.72 -29.44
N GLU A 42 -17.27 21.67 -29.66
CA GLU A 42 -16.90 21.01 -30.94
C GLU A 42 -16.01 19.81 -30.53
N ASP A 43 -16.09 18.57 -31.02
CA ASP A 43 -16.70 17.95 -32.22
C ASP A 43 -17.60 16.76 -31.80
N GLN A 44 -18.87 16.71 -32.22
CA GLN A 44 -19.42 16.08 -33.45
C GLN A 44 -19.41 14.53 -33.51
N GLU A 45 -20.59 14.01 -33.80
CA GLU A 45 -20.93 12.60 -33.94
C GLU A 45 -20.50 12.05 -35.31
N MET A 46 -20.21 10.75 -35.38
CA MET A 46 -20.42 9.96 -36.60
C MET A 46 -21.17 8.69 -36.23
N GLU A 47 -22.44 8.61 -36.62
CA GLU A 47 -23.11 7.34 -36.86
C GLU A 47 -22.57 6.74 -38.17
N GLY A 48 -22.46 5.41 -38.23
CA GLY A 48 -21.93 4.72 -39.40
C GLY A 48 -21.89 3.20 -39.21
N ASP A 49 -22.94 2.55 -39.71
CA ASP A 49 -23.06 1.14 -40.09
C ASP A 49 -22.83 0.04 -39.03
N GLU A 50 -23.95 -0.51 -38.55
CA GLU A 50 -24.04 -1.89 -38.11
C GLU A 50 -23.88 -2.84 -39.32
N GLU A 51 -22.81 -3.63 -39.40
CA GLU A 51 -22.86 -4.99 -39.96
C GLU A 51 -21.59 -5.81 -39.66
N GLY A 52 -21.77 -7.04 -39.14
CA GLY A 52 -20.80 -8.14 -39.26
C GLY A 52 -19.67 -8.26 -38.22
N SER A 53 -19.81 -9.21 -37.27
CA SER A 53 -18.81 -10.29 -37.02
C SER A 53 -19.10 -11.20 -35.81
N ASP A 54 -20.30 -11.80 -35.73
CA ASP A 54 -20.66 -12.82 -34.71
C ASP A 54 -19.98 -14.19 -34.92
N LEU A 55 -18.78 -14.21 -35.53
CA LEU A 55 -18.01 -15.41 -35.86
C LEU A 55 -16.95 -15.77 -34.82
N GLY A 56 -16.70 -14.90 -33.83
CA GLY A 56 -15.72 -15.13 -32.77
C GLY A 56 -16.23 -15.93 -31.55
N MET A 57 -17.54 -16.09 -31.38
CA MET A 57 -18.13 -16.52 -30.11
C MET A 57 -18.14 -18.06 -29.91
N LYS A 58 -18.07 -18.85 -30.98
CA LYS A 58 -18.21 -20.32 -30.91
C LYS A 58 -16.94 -21.10 -30.50
N PHE A 59 -15.74 -20.56 -30.72
CA PHE A 59 -14.49 -21.31 -30.52
C PHE A 59 -14.07 -21.48 -29.04
N LEU A 60 -14.78 -20.85 -28.09
CA LEU A 60 -14.52 -20.95 -26.65
C LEU A 60 -15.53 -21.83 -25.89
N VAL A 61 -16.48 -22.47 -26.59
CA VAL A 61 -17.63 -23.18 -25.97
C VAL A 61 -17.71 -24.66 -26.36
N THR A 62 -16.97 -25.13 -27.36
CA THR A 62 -16.98 -26.56 -27.74
C THR A 62 -16.01 -27.38 -26.89
N ASP A 63 -16.56 -28.28 -26.07
CA ASP A 63 -15.82 -29.34 -25.36
C ASP A 63 -15.03 -30.23 -26.32
N ASP A 64 -13.90 -30.75 -25.84
CA ASP A 64 -13.01 -31.65 -26.59
C ASP A 64 -13.71 -32.95 -27.02
N LYS A 65 -13.88 -33.12 -28.34
CA LYS A 65 -13.96 -34.42 -29.01
C LYS A 65 -13.06 -34.44 -30.25
N GLU A 66 -12.58 -35.64 -30.55
CA GLU A 66 -11.40 -35.96 -31.38
C GLU A 66 -11.40 -35.44 -32.85
N PRO A 67 -10.21 -35.37 -33.48
CA PRO A 67 -9.98 -34.49 -34.63
C PRO A 67 -10.33 -35.11 -35.98
N GLN A 68 -10.75 -34.26 -36.92
CA GLN A 68 -10.65 -34.56 -38.35
C GLN A 68 -10.03 -33.39 -39.13
N SER A 69 -9.24 -33.78 -40.12
CA SER A 69 -8.43 -32.92 -40.99
C SER A 69 -9.25 -32.19 -42.06
N GLN A 70 -8.90 -30.94 -42.35
CA GLN A 70 -8.69 -30.44 -43.72
C GLN A 70 -7.96 -29.08 -43.69
N ALA A 71 -7.23 -28.77 -44.77
CA ALA A 71 -6.40 -27.58 -44.90
C ALA A 71 -6.89 -26.71 -46.06
N ALA A 72 -7.02 -25.40 -45.80
CA ALA A 72 -7.17 -24.25 -46.72
C ALA A 72 -7.58 -23.04 -45.85
N GLU A 73 -7.22 -21.78 -46.13
CA GLU A 73 -6.07 -21.20 -46.83
C GLU A 73 -5.89 -19.77 -46.27
N GLU A 74 -4.93 -18.99 -46.76
CA GLU A 74 -4.45 -17.78 -46.07
C GLU A 74 -5.41 -16.56 -46.14
N GLY A 75 -5.41 -15.76 -45.07
CA GLY A 75 -6.10 -14.47 -45.00
C GLY A 75 -5.55 -13.62 -43.85
N ALA A 76 -4.67 -12.67 -44.17
CA ALA A 76 -4.02 -11.81 -43.19
C ALA A 76 -4.87 -10.55 -42.89
N ASP A 77 -5.29 -10.37 -41.64
CA ASP A 77 -4.66 -9.40 -40.73
C ASP A 77 -5.32 -9.43 -39.34
N GLY A 78 -4.52 -9.50 -38.28
CA GLY A 78 -5.07 -9.66 -36.92
C GLY A 78 -4.13 -10.31 -35.90
N VAL A 79 -2.82 -10.01 -35.97
CA VAL A 79 -1.84 -10.47 -34.98
C VAL A 79 -1.97 -9.67 -33.68
N GLY A 80 -3.05 -9.93 -32.94
CA GLY A 80 -3.25 -9.43 -31.58
C GLY A 80 -2.67 -10.37 -30.52
N PRO A 81 -2.40 -9.90 -29.28
CA PRO A 81 -1.76 -10.66 -28.19
C PRO A 81 -2.56 -11.89 -27.69
N LYS A 82 -3.69 -12.22 -28.32
CA LYS A 82 -4.59 -13.33 -27.97
C LYS A 82 -3.91 -14.70 -28.08
N LYS A 83 -3.12 -14.95 -29.14
CA LYS A 83 -2.41 -16.24 -29.34
C LYS A 83 -1.20 -16.37 -28.42
N GLU A 84 -0.34 -15.35 -28.36
CA GLU A 84 0.84 -15.35 -27.48
C GLU A 84 0.48 -15.61 -26.01
N ILE A 85 -0.59 -14.97 -25.49
CA ILE A 85 -1.03 -15.18 -24.11
C ILE A 85 -1.49 -16.62 -23.87
N THR A 86 -2.24 -17.23 -24.80
CA THR A 86 -2.71 -18.62 -24.64
C THR A 86 -1.55 -19.60 -24.70
N ASP A 87 -0.59 -19.38 -25.59
CA ASP A 87 0.54 -20.29 -25.81
C ASP A 87 1.52 -20.24 -24.64
N ILE A 88 1.82 -19.04 -24.12
CA ILE A 88 2.64 -18.85 -22.91
C ILE A 88 1.91 -19.44 -21.68
N ALA A 89 0.59 -19.25 -21.56
CA ALA A 89 -0.20 -19.81 -20.47
C ALA A 89 -0.21 -21.35 -20.51
N ALA A 90 -0.41 -21.98 -21.67
CA ALA A 90 -0.34 -23.44 -21.83
C ALA A 90 1.08 -23.98 -21.55
N ALA A 91 2.11 -23.28 -22.02
CA ALA A 91 3.51 -23.63 -21.75
C ALA A 91 3.86 -23.55 -20.25
N ALA A 92 3.24 -22.63 -19.51
CA ALA A 92 3.34 -22.53 -18.05
C ALA A 92 2.43 -23.54 -17.32
N GLU A 93 1.28 -23.92 -17.88
CA GLU A 93 0.37 -24.90 -17.27
C GLU A 93 1.00 -26.30 -17.27
N SER A 94 1.70 -26.65 -18.35
CA SER A 94 2.54 -27.86 -18.44
C SER A 94 3.66 -27.93 -17.38
N LEU A 95 4.03 -26.81 -16.77
CA LEU A 95 5.04 -26.72 -15.69
C LEU A 95 4.44 -26.78 -14.28
N GLN A 96 3.12 -26.78 -14.11
CA GLN A 96 2.52 -26.85 -12.78
C GLN A 96 2.89 -28.18 -12.09
N PRO A 97 3.42 -28.17 -10.84
CA PRO A 97 3.68 -29.40 -10.12
C PRO A 97 2.35 -30.11 -9.80
N LYS A 98 2.21 -31.36 -10.23
CA LYS A 98 0.99 -32.17 -10.04
C LYS A 98 0.82 -32.73 -8.61
N GLY A 99 1.37 -32.04 -7.60
CA GLY A 99 1.33 -32.46 -6.20
C GLY A 99 2.23 -31.62 -5.29
N TYR A 100 2.20 -31.94 -3.98
CA TYR A 100 2.89 -31.19 -2.92
C TYR A 100 3.95 -32.01 -2.17
N THR A 101 4.12 -33.29 -2.50
CA THR A 101 5.09 -34.21 -1.88
C THR A 101 5.99 -34.84 -2.94
N LEU A 102 7.19 -35.29 -2.55
CA LEU A 102 8.12 -35.91 -3.50
C LEU A 102 7.60 -37.25 -4.08
N ALA A 103 6.62 -37.86 -3.42
CA ALA A 103 5.89 -39.03 -3.94
C ALA A 103 4.91 -38.69 -5.08
N THR A 104 4.49 -37.43 -5.21
CA THR A 104 3.49 -36.97 -6.20
C THR A 104 4.07 -36.09 -7.30
N ALA A 105 5.25 -35.50 -7.08
CA ALA A 105 5.94 -34.65 -8.05
C ALA A 105 7.38 -35.14 -8.28
N GLN A 106 7.73 -35.47 -9.53
CA GLN A 106 9.10 -35.78 -9.93
C GLN A 106 9.95 -34.51 -9.95
N VAL A 107 10.60 -34.20 -8.83
CA VAL A 107 11.59 -33.12 -8.73
C VAL A 107 12.88 -33.55 -9.43
N LYS A 108 13.34 -32.75 -10.39
CA LYS A 108 14.57 -33.01 -11.16
C LYS A 108 15.75 -32.14 -10.70
N THR A 109 15.45 -31.01 -10.09
CA THR A 109 16.46 -30.03 -9.68
C THR A 109 17.23 -30.46 -8.43
N PRO A 110 18.58 -30.47 -8.45
CA PRO A 110 19.36 -30.67 -7.24
C PRO A 110 19.26 -29.45 -6.31
N VAL A 111 19.33 -29.69 -5.00
CA VAL A 111 19.47 -28.61 -4.03
C VAL A 111 20.90 -28.04 -4.13
N PRO A 112 21.11 -26.70 -4.12
CA PRO A 112 22.44 -26.13 -4.34
C PRO A 112 23.42 -26.55 -3.24
N PHE A 113 24.60 -27.06 -3.62
CA PHE A 113 25.57 -27.60 -2.66
C PHE A 113 26.12 -26.57 -1.65
N LEU A 114 26.02 -25.27 -1.97
CA LEU A 114 26.40 -24.17 -1.07
C LEU A 114 25.28 -23.72 -0.12
N LEU A 115 24.07 -24.29 -0.23
CA LEU A 115 22.95 -24.00 0.66
C LEU A 115 23.19 -24.69 2.02
N ARG A 116 23.14 -23.93 3.11
CA ARG A 116 23.32 -24.44 4.48
C ARG A 116 21.99 -24.93 5.06
N GLY A 117 21.86 -26.25 5.23
CA GLY A 117 20.67 -26.89 5.79
C GLY A 117 19.76 -27.47 4.71
N SER A 118 18.70 -28.15 5.13
CA SER A 118 17.76 -28.86 4.23
C SER A 118 16.49 -28.06 3.94
N LEU A 119 15.98 -28.19 2.72
CA LEU A 119 14.65 -27.74 2.34
C LEU A 119 13.59 -28.78 2.75
N ARG A 120 12.39 -28.34 3.10
CA ARG A 120 11.22 -29.25 3.22
C ARG A 120 10.76 -29.71 1.84
N GLU A 121 10.09 -30.86 1.73
CA GLU A 121 9.63 -31.43 0.44
C GLU A 121 8.90 -30.41 -0.44
N TYR A 122 7.89 -29.72 0.11
CA TYR A 122 7.15 -28.70 -0.62
C TYR A 122 8.06 -27.51 -1.04
N GLN A 123 9.07 -27.16 -0.24
CA GLN A 123 10.01 -26.09 -0.59
C GLN A 123 10.91 -26.50 -1.76
N HIS A 124 11.29 -27.78 -1.83
CA HIS A 124 12.07 -28.34 -2.95
C HIS A 124 11.22 -28.39 -4.23
N ILE A 125 9.95 -28.80 -4.15
CA ILE A 125 9.00 -28.69 -5.29
C ILE A 125 8.81 -27.23 -5.74
N GLY A 126 8.80 -26.29 -4.78
CA GLY A 126 8.76 -24.86 -5.09
C GLY A 126 10.02 -24.36 -5.80
N LEU A 127 11.20 -24.85 -5.40
CA LEU A 127 12.47 -24.59 -6.09
C LEU A 127 12.45 -25.13 -7.53
N ASP A 128 12.00 -26.37 -7.74
CA ASP A 128 11.91 -27.02 -9.06
C ASP A 128 11.01 -26.23 -10.03
N TRP A 129 9.85 -25.78 -9.55
CA TRP A 129 8.97 -24.89 -10.30
C TRP A 129 9.62 -23.53 -10.62
N LEU A 130 10.32 -22.91 -9.66
CA LEU A 130 11.01 -21.64 -9.89
C LEU A 130 12.17 -21.77 -10.90
N VAL A 131 12.89 -22.88 -10.90
CA VAL A 131 13.99 -23.15 -11.85
C VAL A 131 13.44 -23.43 -13.25
N THR A 132 12.43 -24.30 -13.39
CA THR A 132 11.81 -24.60 -14.69
C THR A 132 11.15 -23.37 -15.34
N MET A 133 10.54 -22.49 -14.53
CA MET A 133 10.05 -21.18 -15.02
C MET A 133 11.20 -20.31 -15.57
N ASN A 134 12.32 -20.24 -14.86
CA ASN A 134 13.50 -19.50 -15.31
C ASN A 134 14.10 -20.07 -16.60
N GLU A 135 14.22 -21.39 -16.71
CA GLU A 135 14.72 -22.09 -17.91
C GLU A 135 13.86 -21.82 -19.16
N LYS A 136 12.52 -21.71 -19.00
CA LYS A 136 11.62 -21.29 -20.08
C LYS A 136 11.56 -19.76 -20.29
N MET A 137 12.42 -18.98 -19.64
CA MET A 137 12.41 -17.50 -19.65
C MET A 137 11.09 -16.87 -19.16
N LEU A 138 10.32 -17.61 -18.34
CA LEU A 138 9.05 -17.18 -17.78
C LEU A 138 9.24 -16.50 -16.41
N ASN A 139 8.33 -15.57 -16.11
CA ASN A 139 8.28 -14.86 -14.84
C ASN A 139 7.18 -15.45 -13.95
N GLY A 140 7.42 -15.56 -12.64
CA GLY A 140 6.56 -16.30 -11.72
C GLY A 140 6.03 -15.48 -10.54
N ILE A 141 4.93 -15.95 -9.95
CA ILE A 141 4.34 -15.45 -8.71
C ILE A 141 4.34 -16.59 -7.68
N LEU A 142 5.15 -16.46 -6.62
CA LEU A 142 5.13 -17.36 -5.47
C LEU A 142 4.21 -16.80 -4.39
N ALA A 143 3.01 -17.36 -4.31
CA ALA A 143 1.90 -16.95 -3.47
C ALA A 143 1.61 -17.92 -2.32
N ASP A 144 2.61 -18.70 -1.90
CA ASP A 144 2.55 -19.52 -0.67
C ASP A 144 2.13 -18.69 0.55
N GLU A 145 1.33 -19.30 1.43
CA GLU A 145 0.90 -18.67 2.68
C GLU A 145 2.08 -18.14 3.52
N MET A 146 1.86 -17.04 4.25
CA MET A 146 2.85 -16.45 5.16
C MET A 146 3.36 -17.49 6.18
N GLY A 147 4.67 -17.69 6.24
CA GLY A 147 5.32 -18.67 7.13
C GLY A 147 5.80 -19.96 6.45
N LEU A 148 5.45 -20.23 5.19
CA LEU A 148 5.93 -21.42 4.44
C LEU A 148 7.37 -21.30 3.88
N GLY A 149 8.08 -20.20 4.16
CA GLY A 149 9.47 -20.03 3.75
C GLY A 149 9.67 -19.61 2.28
N LYS A 150 8.90 -18.63 1.79
CA LYS A 150 9.14 -18.02 0.46
C LYS A 150 10.57 -17.46 0.32
N THR A 151 11.10 -16.88 1.39
CA THR A 151 12.47 -16.33 1.46
C THR A 151 13.52 -17.41 1.21
N ILE A 152 13.46 -18.55 1.92
CA ILE A 152 14.42 -19.66 1.72
C ILE A 152 14.29 -20.29 0.33
N GLN A 153 13.07 -20.49 -0.20
CA GLN A 153 12.86 -20.94 -1.59
C GLN A 153 13.51 -19.97 -2.60
N THR A 154 13.41 -18.66 -2.36
CA THR A 154 14.02 -17.63 -3.22
C THR A 154 15.56 -17.60 -3.09
N ILE A 155 16.10 -17.77 -1.89
CA ILE A 155 17.56 -17.86 -1.67
C ILE A 155 18.10 -19.12 -2.35
N ALA A 156 17.39 -20.25 -2.25
CA ALA A 156 17.75 -21.50 -2.92
C ALA A 156 17.70 -21.38 -4.45
N LEU A 157 16.71 -20.67 -5.02
CA LEU A 157 16.67 -20.34 -6.45
C LEU A 157 17.92 -19.58 -6.88
N LEU A 158 18.27 -18.49 -6.20
CA LEU A 158 19.48 -17.72 -6.52
C LEU A 158 20.75 -18.58 -6.35
N GLY A 159 20.80 -19.40 -5.30
CA GLY A 159 21.89 -20.34 -5.05
C GLY A 159 22.07 -21.37 -6.17
N HIS A 160 20.96 -21.93 -6.69
CA HIS A 160 20.97 -22.86 -7.83
C HIS A 160 21.55 -22.20 -9.09
N LEU A 161 21.15 -20.95 -9.36
CA LEU A 161 21.68 -20.21 -10.50
C LEU A 161 23.18 -19.90 -10.35
N ALA A 162 23.64 -19.62 -9.14
CA ALA A 162 25.06 -19.40 -8.86
C ALA A 162 25.90 -20.68 -8.99
N CYS A 163 25.41 -21.82 -8.45
CA CYS A 163 26.12 -23.10 -8.41
C CYS A 163 26.11 -23.81 -9.78
N ASP A 164 24.92 -23.98 -10.35
CA ASP A 164 24.70 -24.94 -11.44
C ASP A 164 24.66 -24.24 -12.81
N ARG A 165 24.29 -22.95 -12.84
CA ARG A 165 24.27 -22.11 -14.05
C ARG A 165 25.40 -21.07 -14.08
N GLY A 166 26.27 -21.00 -13.06
CA GLY A 166 27.37 -20.04 -12.95
C GLY A 166 26.95 -18.56 -12.89
N ASN A 167 25.67 -18.26 -12.69
CA ASN A 167 25.07 -16.92 -12.74
C ASN A 167 24.90 -16.34 -11.33
N TRP A 168 25.95 -15.66 -10.84
CA TRP A 168 26.00 -15.04 -9.51
C TRP A 168 25.31 -13.66 -9.41
N GLY A 169 24.64 -13.20 -10.48
CA GLY A 169 23.90 -11.94 -10.50
C GLY A 169 24.45 -10.89 -11.46
N PRO A 170 24.17 -9.59 -11.24
CA PRO A 170 23.59 -8.99 -10.04
C PRO A 170 22.08 -9.21 -9.91
N HIS A 171 21.60 -9.51 -8.69
CA HIS A 171 20.18 -9.67 -8.37
C HIS A 171 19.68 -8.52 -7.47
N LEU A 172 18.44 -8.06 -7.71
CA LEU A 172 17.78 -7.01 -6.91
C LEU A 172 16.60 -7.60 -6.14
N VAL A 173 16.60 -7.38 -4.83
CA VAL A 173 15.55 -7.80 -3.90
C VAL A 173 14.94 -6.53 -3.29
N VAL A 174 13.67 -6.27 -3.59
CA VAL A 174 12.93 -5.09 -3.12
C VAL A 174 11.89 -5.54 -2.11
N VAL A 175 11.95 -4.97 -0.90
CA VAL A 175 11.18 -5.46 0.25
C VAL A 175 10.56 -4.31 1.05
N PRO A 176 9.59 -4.57 1.94
CA PRO A 176 9.18 -3.61 2.95
C PRO A 176 10.37 -3.21 3.85
N THR A 177 10.48 -1.93 4.22
CA THR A 177 11.61 -1.43 5.02
C THR A 177 11.83 -2.20 6.33
N SER A 178 10.74 -2.69 6.95
CA SER A 178 10.75 -3.47 8.19
C SER A 178 11.45 -4.83 8.09
N VAL A 179 11.52 -5.45 6.90
CA VAL A 179 12.08 -6.80 6.71
C VAL A 179 13.44 -6.81 6.00
N MET A 180 14.02 -5.64 5.67
CA MET A 180 15.33 -5.54 5.01
C MET A 180 16.44 -6.27 5.78
N LEU A 181 16.50 -6.09 7.11
CA LEU A 181 17.49 -6.76 7.94
C LEU A 181 17.23 -8.27 8.05
N ASN A 182 15.96 -8.69 8.03
CA ASN A 182 15.61 -10.12 8.03
C ASN A 182 16.15 -10.81 6.78
N TRP A 183 15.97 -10.22 5.60
CA TRP A 183 16.55 -10.74 4.36
C TRP A 183 18.09 -10.81 4.41
N GLU A 184 18.77 -9.80 4.97
CA GLU A 184 20.24 -9.85 5.14
C GLU A 184 20.68 -11.01 6.05
N MET A 185 19.97 -11.22 7.18
CA MET A 185 20.25 -12.32 8.11
C MET A 185 19.98 -13.69 7.47
N GLU A 186 18.88 -13.85 6.73
CA GLU A 186 18.55 -15.13 6.08
C GLU A 186 19.55 -15.46 4.96
N PHE A 187 20.01 -14.48 4.16
CA PHE A 187 21.11 -14.74 3.21
C PHE A 187 22.39 -15.18 3.93
N LYS A 188 22.81 -14.49 5.02
CA LYS A 188 23.99 -14.88 5.81
C LYS A 188 23.85 -16.27 6.45
N ARG A 189 22.63 -16.67 6.81
CA ARG A 189 22.31 -17.98 7.41
C ARG A 189 22.34 -19.11 6.38
N TRP A 190 21.54 -18.99 5.32
CA TRP A 190 21.29 -20.06 4.35
C TRP A 190 22.29 -20.10 3.21
N PHE A 191 22.84 -18.96 2.76
CA PHE A 191 23.78 -18.90 1.63
C PHE A 191 24.84 -17.80 1.81
N PRO A 192 25.80 -17.97 2.75
CA PRO A 192 26.81 -16.96 3.05
C PRO A 192 27.85 -16.71 1.94
N ALA A 193 27.86 -17.52 0.87
CA ALA A 193 28.72 -17.29 -0.29
C ALA A 193 28.29 -16.06 -1.13
N PHE A 194 27.10 -15.50 -0.92
CA PHE A 194 26.68 -14.27 -1.58
C PHE A 194 27.28 -13.02 -0.94
N LYS A 195 27.86 -12.14 -1.77
CA LYS A 195 28.18 -10.76 -1.41
C LYS A 195 26.89 -9.94 -1.42
N ILE A 196 26.41 -9.55 -0.24
CA ILE A 196 25.15 -8.82 -0.05
C ILE A 196 25.44 -7.32 0.12
N LEU A 197 24.68 -6.47 -0.57
CA LEU A 197 24.67 -5.02 -0.36
C LEU A 197 23.31 -4.58 0.18
N THR A 198 23.25 -4.10 1.42
CA THR A 198 22.02 -3.51 1.99
C THR A 198 21.93 -2.00 1.76
N TYR A 199 20.98 -1.62 0.92
CA TYR A 199 20.80 -0.26 0.42
C TYR A 199 19.76 0.50 1.24
N TYR A 200 20.25 1.12 2.32
CA TYR A 200 19.52 2.05 3.18
C TYR A 200 20.47 3.16 3.63
N GLY A 201 19.91 4.23 4.23
CA GLY A 201 20.67 5.33 4.80
C GLY A 201 20.32 6.71 4.24
N VAL A 202 20.99 7.74 4.75
CA VAL A 202 20.84 9.13 4.30
C VAL A 202 21.41 9.32 2.87
N PRO A 203 21.05 10.39 2.13
CA PRO A 203 21.52 10.58 0.75
C PRO A 203 23.04 10.53 0.57
N LYS A 204 23.82 10.98 1.58
CA LYS A 204 25.29 10.93 1.58
C LYS A 204 25.81 9.48 1.63
N GLU A 205 25.35 8.68 2.59
CA GLU A 205 25.67 7.24 2.72
C GLU A 205 25.24 6.47 1.47
N ARG A 206 24.04 6.73 0.94
CA ARG A 206 23.58 6.13 -0.32
C ARG A 206 24.47 6.51 -1.50
N LYS A 207 25.01 7.73 -1.56
CA LYS A 207 26.00 8.12 -2.57
C LYS A 207 27.32 7.35 -2.40
N GLN A 208 27.77 7.11 -1.16
CA GLN A 208 28.96 6.28 -0.87
C GLN A 208 28.74 4.81 -1.26
N LYS A 209 27.61 4.19 -0.89
CA LYS A 209 27.23 2.81 -1.27
C LYS A 209 27.13 2.60 -2.80
N ARG A 210 26.99 3.66 -3.59
CA ARG A 210 27.01 3.63 -5.06
C ARG A 210 28.41 3.80 -5.67
N GLN A 211 29.43 4.18 -4.89
CA GLN A 211 30.80 4.31 -5.40
C GLN A 211 31.34 2.91 -5.75
N GLY A 212 31.85 2.73 -6.97
CA GLY A 212 32.33 1.44 -7.45
C GLY A 212 31.26 0.35 -7.65
N TRP A 213 29.98 0.61 -7.35
CA TRP A 213 28.91 -0.41 -7.36
C TRP A 213 28.58 -0.98 -8.75
N THR A 214 29.07 -0.32 -9.82
CA THR A 214 28.96 -0.74 -11.22
C THR A 214 30.06 -1.73 -11.61
N ARG A 215 31.14 -1.85 -10.81
CA ARG A 215 32.23 -2.80 -11.07
C ARG A 215 31.69 -4.25 -11.08
N PRO A 216 32.26 -5.14 -11.92
CA PRO A 216 31.92 -6.56 -11.87
C PRO A 216 32.20 -7.11 -10.47
N ASN A 217 31.35 -8.03 -10.01
CA ASN A 217 31.48 -8.76 -8.73
C ASN A 217 31.61 -7.89 -7.46
N ALA A 218 31.20 -6.60 -7.52
CA ALA A 218 31.13 -5.72 -6.34
C ALA A 218 30.14 -6.24 -5.29
N PHE A 219 29.00 -6.76 -5.73
CA PHE A 219 28.02 -7.49 -4.93
C PHE A 219 27.23 -8.44 -5.84
N HIS A 220 26.70 -9.51 -5.28
CA HIS A 220 25.87 -10.51 -5.96
C HIS A 220 24.37 -10.16 -5.80
N VAL A 221 23.96 -9.78 -4.58
CA VAL A 221 22.57 -9.41 -4.26
C VAL A 221 22.54 -8.00 -3.66
N CYS A 222 21.61 -7.16 -4.13
CA CYS A 222 21.28 -5.87 -3.53
C CYS A 222 19.89 -5.96 -2.88
N ILE A 223 19.78 -5.58 -1.61
CA ILE A 223 18.51 -5.54 -0.86
C ILE A 223 18.16 -4.07 -0.61
N THR A 224 16.96 -3.65 -1.00
CA THR A 224 16.50 -2.26 -0.93
C THR A 224 15.00 -2.19 -0.59
N SER A 225 14.50 -1.00 -0.27
CA SER A 225 13.06 -0.79 -0.04
C SER A 225 12.35 -0.15 -1.24
N TYR A 226 11.06 -0.43 -1.38
CA TYR A 226 10.19 0.16 -2.41
C TYR A 226 10.34 1.68 -2.54
N LYS A 227 10.40 2.42 -1.41
CA LYS A 227 10.58 3.87 -1.39
C LYS A 227 11.91 4.30 -2.00
N LEU A 228 13.00 3.57 -1.72
CA LEU A 228 14.34 3.91 -2.19
C LEU A 228 14.55 3.60 -3.67
N VAL A 229 13.93 2.54 -4.20
CA VAL A 229 13.95 2.23 -5.65
C VAL A 229 13.32 3.37 -6.44
N LEU A 230 12.19 3.91 -5.97
CA LEU A 230 11.52 5.04 -6.63
C LEU A 230 12.33 6.34 -6.53
N GLN A 231 12.89 6.64 -5.35
CA GLN A 231 13.72 7.84 -5.14
C GLN A 231 15.00 7.82 -5.99
N ASP A 232 15.72 6.71 -6.02
CA ASP A 232 17.02 6.58 -6.72
C ASP A 232 16.89 5.84 -8.08
N HIS A 233 15.71 5.83 -8.71
CA HIS A 233 15.41 5.04 -9.92
C HIS A 233 16.46 5.16 -11.03
N GLN A 234 17.02 6.36 -11.23
CA GLN A 234 18.10 6.61 -12.22
C GLN A 234 19.35 5.76 -11.97
N ALA A 235 19.70 5.52 -10.71
CA ALA A 235 20.84 4.69 -10.34
C ALA A 235 20.53 3.21 -10.63
N PHE A 236 19.37 2.72 -10.18
CA PHE A 236 18.95 1.33 -10.39
C PHE A 236 18.74 0.98 -11.87
N ARG A 237 18.25 1.92 -12.69
CA ARG A 237 18.05 1.75 -14.15
C ARG A 237 19.36 1.61 -14.94
N ARG A 238 20.47 2.19 -14.47
CA ARG A 238 21.78 2.09 -15.13
C ARG A 238 22.43 0.70 -15.01
N LYS A 239 22.03 -0.11 -14.04
CA LYS A 239 22.54 -1.47 -13.85
C LYS A 239 21.57 -2.47 -14.48
N LYS A 240 22.08 -3.42 -15.27
CA LYS A 240 21.29 -4.52 -15.82
C LYS A 240 21.19 -5.63 -14.77
N TRP A 241 19.99 -5.96 -14.32
CA TRP A 241 19.76 -6.95 -13.27
C TRP A 241 19.40 -8.32 -13.87
N LYS A 242 19.86 -9.39 -13.22
CA LYS A 242 19.55 -10.78 -13.59
C LYS A 242 18.17 -11.19 -13.09
N TYR A 243 17.95 -11.04 -11.79
CA TYR A 243 16.63 -11.16 -11.17
C TYR A 243 16.19 -9.84 -10.55
N LEU A 244 14.89 -9.56 -10.65
CA LEU A 244 14.17 -8.58 -9.85
C LEU A 244 13.10 -9.31 -9.03
N ILE A 245 13.30 -9.37 -7.72
CA ILE A 245 12.43 -10.03 -6.75
C ILE A 245 11.72 -8.94 -5.95
N LEU A 246 10.39 -9.03 -5.85
CA LEU A 246 9.57 -8.12 -5.05
C LEU A 246 8.88 -8.90 -3.94
N ASP A 247 9.15 -8.54 -2.68
CA ASP A 247 8.54 -9.15 -1.49
C ASP A 247 7.34 -8.36 -0.97
N GLU A 248 6.30 -9.06 -0.53
CA GLU A 248 4.98 -8.49 -0.25
C GLU A 248 4.50 -7.57 -1.40
N ALA A 249 4.36 -8.16 -2.60
CA ALA A 249 4.01 -7.48 -3.84
C ALA A 249 2.70 -6.67 -3.78
N GLN A 250 1.82 -6.93 -2.81
CA GLN A 250 0.64 -6.11 -2.51
C GLN A 250 0.96 -4.69 -1.99
N ASN A 251 2.24 -4.31 -1.87
CA ASN A 251 2.65 -2.91 -1.69
C ASN A 251 2.68 -2.09 -3.00
N ILE A 252 2.56 -2.75 -4.16
CA ILE A 252 2.73 -2.15 -5.50
C ILE A 252 1.41 -1.58 -6.07
N LYS A 253 0.30 -1.79 -5.37
CA LYS A 253 -1.10 -1.50 -5.79
C LYS A 253 -1.35 -0.14 -6.46
N ASN A 254 -0.54 0.89 -6.16
CA ASN A 254 -0.79 2.26 -6.60
C ASN A 254 -0.04 2.66 -7.90
N PHE A 255 -0.10 1.77 -8.90
CA PHE A 255 0.43 1.98 -10.26
C PHE A 255 -0.18 3.19 -11.01
N LYS A 256 -1.33 3.72 -10.55
CA LYS A 256 -1.98 4.90 -11.13
C LYS A 256 -1.15 6.19 -11.06
N SER A 257 -0.15 6.27 -10.16
CA SER A 257 0.72 7.44 -10.17
C SER A 257 1.61 7.41 -11.42
N GLN A 258 1.46 8.40 -12.31
CA GLN A 258 2.27 8.56 -13.54
C GLN A 258 3.80 8.53 -13.29
N ARG A 259 4.23 8.80 -12.05
CA ARG A 259 5.61 8.65 -11.60
C ARG A 259 6.11 7.19 -11.66
N TYR A 260 5.24 6.20 -11.52
CA TYR A 260 5.64 4.79 -11.52
C TYR A 260 5.92 4.30 -12.94
N THR A 261 4.95 4.43 -13.85
CA THR A 261 5.00 3.88 -15.22
C THR A 261 6.17 4.43 -16.05
N SER A 262 6.44 5.73 -16.01
CA SER A 262 7.47 6.35 -16.87
C SER A 262 8.89 6.36 -16.27
N LYS A 263 9.05 6.14 -14.96
CA LYS A 263 10.36 6.27 -14.26
C LYS A 263 10.86 4.98 -13.60
N SER A 264 10.03 3.96 -13.40
CA SER A 264 10.37 2.78 -12.58
C SER A 264 10.80 1.53 -13.35
N THR A 265 11.00 1.60 -14.68
CA THR A 265 11.46 0.46 -15.48
C THR A 265 12.93 0.14 -15.19
N VAL A 266 13.15 -0.62 -14.12
CA VAL A 266 14.42 -1.30 -13.84
C VAL A 266 14.59 -2.44 -14.84
N TYR A 267 15.73 -2.47 -15.54
CA TYR A 267 16.02 -3.54 -16.50
C TYR A 267 16.36 -4.84 -15.75
N SER A 268 15.57 -5.89 -16.00
CA SER A 268 15.67 -7.20 -15.35
C SER A 268 15.48 -8.30 -16.39
N GLN A 269 16.29 -9.37 -16.37
CA GLN A 269 16.04 -10.53 -17.24
C GLN A 269 14.84 -11.34 -16.74
N HIS A 270 14.79 -11.66 -15.44
CA HIS A 270 13.69 -12.39 -14.81
C HIS A 270 13.05 -11.58 -13.67
N ARG A 271 11.75 -11.82 -13.45
CA ARG A 271 10.93 -11.19 -12.41
C ARG A 271 10.23 -12.25 -11.57
N LEU A 272 10.29 -12.09 -10.25
CA LEU A 272 9.60 -12.94 -9.28
C LEU A 272 8.82 -12.07 -8.30
N LEU A 273 7.53 -12.33 -8.20
CA LEU A 273 6.65 -11.70 -7.22
C LEU A 273 6.43 -12.67 -6.04
N LEU A 274 6.67 -12.20 -4.82
CA LEU A 274 6.33 -12.92 -3.60
C LEU A 274 5.12 -12.23 -2.95
N THR A 275 4.09 -13.00 -2.59
CA THR A 275 2.93 -12.48 -1.86
C THR A 275 2.52 -13.44 -0.75
N GLY A 276 2.17 -12.91 0.43
CA GLY A 276 1.52 -13.68 1.50
C GLY A 276 -0.01 -13.75 1.38
N THR A 277 -0.61 -12.85 0.59
CA THR A 277 -2.05 -12.61 0.56
C THR A 277 -2.68 -12.91 -0.81
N PRO A 278 -3.95 -13.34 -0.87
CA PRO A 278 -4.66 -13.52 -2.14
C PRO A 278 -4.74 -12.20 -2.93
N LEU A 279 -4.58 -12.30 -4.26
CA LEU A 279 -4.54 -11.17 -5.19
C LEU A 279 -5.93 -10.56 -5.50
N GLN A 280 -6.91 -10.75 -4.62
CA GLN A 280 -8.35 -10.60 -4.94
C GLN A 280 -8.93 -9.21 -4.66
N ASN A 281 -8.13 -8.23 -4.24
CA ASN A 281 -8.68 -6.97 -3.70
C ASN A 281 -9.11 -5.94 -4.77
N SER A 282 -8.60 -6.00 -6.01
CA SER A 282 -9.26 -5.39 -7.19
C SER A 282 -8.62 -5.85 -8.52
N LEU A 283 -9.39 -5.78 -9.61
CA LEU A 283 -8.89 -6.00 -10.98
C LEU A 283 -7.72 -5.05 -11.35
N MET A 284 -7.71 -3.85 -10.78
CA MET A 284 -6.68 -2.83 -11.03
C MET A 284 -5.33 -3.24 -10.40
N GLU A 285 -5.37 -3.83 -9.20
CA GLU A 285 -4.19 -4.43 -8.57
C GLU A 285 -3.68 -5.62 -9.40
N LEU A 286 -4.60 -6.44 -9.91
CA LEU A 286 -4.28 -7.62 -10.72
C LEU A 286 -3.57 -7.23 -12.03
N TRP A 287 -4.07 -6.22 -12.74
CA TRP A 287 -3.38 -5.63 -13.90
C TRP A 287 -1.98 -5.15 -13.53
N SER A 288 -1.87 -4.42 -12.41
CA SER A 288 -0.60 -3.82 -11.99
C SER A 288 0.50 -4.85 -11.76
N LEU A 289 0.14 -6.04 -11.26
CA LEU A 289 1.04 -7.17 -11.08
C LEU A 289 1.34 -7.87 -12.40
N MET A 290 0.36 -8.00 -13.30
CA MET A 290 0.56 -8.65 -14.61
C MET A 290 1.37 -7.80 -15.60
N HIS A 291 1.15 -6.49 -15.64
CA HIS A 291 2.01 -5.56 -16.36
C HIS A 291 3.43 -5.57 -15.79
N PHE A 292 3.58 -5.68 -14.46
CA PHE A 292 4.91 -5.88 -13.89
C PHE A 292 5.54 -7.22 -14.31
N LEU A 293 4.77 -8.31 -14.35
CA LEU A 293 5.28 -9.65 -14.68
C LEU A 293 5.65 -9.77 -16.17
N MET A 294 4.80 -9.26 -17.06
CA MET A 294 4.92 -9.35 -18.52
C MET A 294 4.60 -8.00 -19.18
N PRO A 295 5.52 -7.02 -19.14
CA PRO A 295 5.26 -5.66 -19.60
C PRO A 295 5.03 -5.55 -21.11
N HIS A 296 5.61 -6.46 -21.90
CA HIS A 296 5.44 -6.50 -23.36
C HIS A 296 4.05 -6.99 -23.77
N VAL A 297 3.42 -7.81 -22.94
CA VAL A 297 2.12 -8.44 -23.20
C VAL A 297 0.98 -7.54 -22.73
N PHE A 298 1.12 -6.89 -21.57
CA PHE A 298 0.08 -6.06 -20.95
C PHE A 298 0.41 -4.57 -21.02
N GLN A 299 0.74 -4.05 -22.21
CA GLN A 299 1.21 -2.66 -22.37
C GLN A 299 0.11 -1.63 -22.03
N SER A 300 -1.11 -1.85 -22.52
CA SER A 300 -2.22 -0.92 -22.37
C SER A 300 -3.13 -1.27 -21.20
N HIS A 301 -3.32 -0.30 -20.31
CA HIS A 301 -4.38 -0.38 -19.30
C HIS A 301 -5.77 -0.32 -19.96
N ARG A 302 -5.92 0.37 -21.11
CA ARG A 302 -7.21 0.49 -21.80
C ARG A 302 -7.66 -0.87 -22.33
N GLU A 303 -6.76 -1.59 -23.00
CA GLU A 303 -7.06 -2.94 -23.50
C GLU A 303 -7.34 -3.92 -22.36
N PHE A 304 -6.54 -3.92 -21.29
CA PHE A 304 -6.86 -4.78 -20.13
C PHE A 304 -8.18 -4.37 -19.48
N ARG A 305 -8.50 -3.08 -19.43
CA ARG A 305 -9.82 -2.64 -18.99
C ARG A 305 -10.85 -3.26 -19.92
N GLU A 306 -10.83 -3.02 -21.22
CA GLU A 306 -11.78 -3.60 -22.20
C GLU A 306 -11.89 -5.14 -22.13
N TRP A 307 -10.80 -5.87 -21.87
CA TRP A 307 -10.79 -7.33 -21.65
C TRP A 307 -11.58 -7.79 -20.41
N PHE A 308 -11.67 -6.95 -19.38
CA PHE A 308 -12.28 -7.26 -18.08
C PHE A 308 -13.36 -6.25 -17.64
N SER A 309 -13.75 -5.32 -18.51
CA SER A 309 -14.63 -4.18 -18.22
C SER A 309 -15.94 -4.21 -18.99
N ASN A 310 -16.69 -5.30 -18.85
CA ASN A 310 -18.15 -5.25 -18.94
C ASN A 310 -18.92 -5.47 -17.60
N PRO A 311 -18.37 -5.30 -16.37
CA PRO A 311 -19.16 -5.34 -15.14
C PRO A 311 -19.72 -3.96 -14.73
N LEU A 312 -19.26 -2.85 -15.30
CA LEU A 312 -19.73 -1.51 -14.87
C LEU A 312 -21.13 -1.16 -15.39
N THR A 313 -21.52 -1.69 -16.55
CA THR A 313 -22.90 -1.68 -17.03
C THR A 313 -23.76 -2.67 -16.23
N GLY A 314 -23.29 -3.90 -16.01
CA GLY A 314 -24.02 -4.92 -15.24
C GLY A 314 -24.20 -4.63 -13.74
N MET A 315 -23.42 -3.71 -13.15
CA MET A 315 -23.63 -3.28 -11.76
C MET A 315 -24.95 -2.52 -11.53
N ILE A 316 -25.62 -2.06 -12.59
CA ILE A 316 -26.96 -1.46 -12.52
C ILE A 316 -28.06 -2.54 -12.47
N GLU A 317 -27.75 -3.79 -12.87
CA GLU A 317 -28.73 -4.87 -13.07
C GLU A 317 -28.59 -6.05 -12.06
N GLY A 318 -27.69 -5.95 -11.07
CA GLY A 318 -27.62 -6.90 -9.95
C GLY A 318 -27.11 -8.32 -10.28
N SER A 319 -26.57 -8.55 -11.47
CA SER A 319 -26.16 -9.86 -11.97
C SER A 319 -24.80 -10.33 -11.40
N GLN A 320 -24.82 -11.06 -10.28
CA GLN A 320 -23.60 -11.64 -9.68
C GLN A 320 -22.87 -12.63 -10.61
N GLU A 321 -23.61 -13.36 -11.45
CA GLU A 321 -23.10 -14.46 -12.28
C GLU A 321 -22.05 -14.01 -13.32
N TYR A 322 -22.19 -12.80 -13.88
CA TYR A 322 -21.25 -12.28 -14.88
C TYR A 322 -19.84 -12.05 -14.31
N ASN A 323 -19.74 -11.73 -13.03
CA ASN A 323 -18.45 -11.57 -12.37
C ASN A 323 -17.73 -12.91 -12.15
N GLU A 324 -18.46 -14.02 -11.97
CA GLU A 324 -17.84 -15.32 -11.73
C GLU A 324 -17.16 -15.89 -12.98
N SER A 325 -17.77 -15.73 -14.17
CA SER A 325 -17.17 -16.17 -15.44
C SER A 325 -15.89 -15.39 -15.78
N LEU A 326 -15.89 -14.07 -15.55
CA LEU A 326 -14.70 -13.22 -15.66
C LEU A 326 -13.59 -13.65 -14.69
N VAL A 327 -13.93 -13.94 -13.43
CA VAL A 327 -12.96 -14.42 -12.42
C VAL A 327 -12.41 -15.80 -12.80
N LYS A 328 -13.24 -16.72 -13.31
CA LYS A 328 -12.79 -18.02 -13.86
C LYS A 328 -11.82 -17.85 -15.02
N ARG A 329 -12.09 -16.93 -15.96
CA ARG A 329 -11.20 -16.61 -17.09
C ARG A 329 -9.87 -16.03 -16.61
N LEU A 330 -9.89 -15.08 -15.66
CA LEU A 330 -8.67 -14.55 -15.03
C LEU A 330 -7.87 -15.65 -14.35
N HIS A 331 -8.52 -16.53 -13.59
CA HIS A 331 -7.87 -17.66 -12.93
C HIS A 331 -7.24 -18.62 -13.96
N LYS A 332 -7.88 -18.90 -15.11
CA LYS A 332 -7.29 -19.73 -16.19
C LYS A 332 -5.99 -19.12 -16.75
N VAL A 333 -5.95 -17.79 -16.96
CA VAL A 333 -4.73 -17.09 -17.46
C VAL A 333 -3.65 -16.98 -16.37
N LEU A 334 -4.01 -16.78 -15.11
CA LEU A 334 -3.07 -16.51 -14.03
C LEU A 334 -2.49 -17.75 -13.36
N ARG A 335 -3.30 -18.81 -13.23
CA ARG A 335 -2.94 -20.04 -12.51
C ARG A 335 -1.61 -20.63 -12.99
N PRO A 336 -1.28 -20.70 -14.29
CA PRO A 336 0.01 -21.20 -14.77
C PRO A 336 1.23 -20.49 -14.16
N PHE A 337 1.15 -19.17 -13.98
CA PHE A 337 2.23 -18.34 -13.43
C PHE A 337 2.23 -18.25 -11.90
N LEU A 338 1.25 -18.88 -11.23
CA LEU A 338 0.95 -18.70 -9.81
C LEU A 338 1.10 -20.03 -9.05
N LEU A 339 2.17 -20.16 -8.25
CA LEU A 339 2.28 -21.24 -7.27
C LEU A 339 1.74 -20.77 -5.92
N ARG A 340 0.64 -21.37 -5.45
CA ARG A 340 -0.03 -21.03 -4.18
C ARG A 340 -0.34 -22.29 -3.38
N ARG A 341 0.11 -22.34 -2.13
CA ARG A 341 -0.13 -23.44 -1.17
C ARG A 341 -0.54 -22.90 0.20
N ILE A 342 -1.43 -23.62 0.89
CA ILE A 342 -1.94 -23.29 2.22
C ILE A 342 -1.25 -24.17 3.27
N LYS A 343 -1.04 -23.68 4.50
CA LYS A 343 -0.40 -24.46 5.58
C LYS A 343 -1.07 -25.81 5.82
N MET A 344 -2.39 -25.89 5.69
CA MET A 344 -3.15 -27.14 5.88
C MET A 344 -2.78 -28.22 4.85
N ASP A 345 -2.41 -27.82 3.64
CA ASP A 345 -2.11 -28.74 2.54
C ASP A 345 -0.71 -29.35 2.67
N VAL A 346 0.25 -28.57 3.22
CA VAL A 346 1.68 -28.89 3.20
C VAL A 346 2.29 -29.22 4.57
N GLU A 347 1.74 -28.72 5.68
CA GLU A 347 2.38 -28.79 6.99
C GLU A 347 1.46 -29.37 8.07
N LYS A 348 1.35 -30.71 8.06
CA LYS A 348 0.53 -31.48 9.01
C LYS A 348 1.06 -31.45 10.46
N GLN A 349 2.28 -30.96 10.69
CA GLN A 349 2.86 -30.83 12.03
C GLN A 349 2.42 -29.55 12.77
N MET A 350 1.76 -28.60 12.10
CA MET A 350 1.31 -27.36 12.74
C MET A 350 0.13 -27.59 13.70
N PRO A 351 0.11 -26.93 14.87
CA PRO A 351 -1.03 -27.00 15.78
C PRO A 351 -2.27 -26.34 15.16
N LYS A 352 -3.45 -26.83 15.57
CA LYS A 352 -4.74 -26.26 15.15
C LYS A 352 -4.87 -24.82 15.66
N LYS A 353 -5.26 -23.90 14.78
CA LYS A 353 -5.63 -22.52 15.14
C LYS A 353 -7.10 -22.48 15.55
N TYR A 354 -7.39 -21.88 16.69
CA TYR A 354 -8.75 -21.63 17.18
C TYR A 354 -9.03 -20.11 17.18
N GLU A 355 -10.28 -19.73 16.94
CA GLU A 355 -10.73 -18.34 16.97
C GLU A 355 -11.84 -18.20 18.02
N HIS A 356 -11.61 -17.33 19.02
CA HIS A 356 -12.53 -17.12 20.13
C HIS A 356 -13.14 -15.72 20.03
N ILE A 357 -14.42 -15.65 19.63
CA ILE A 357 -15.15 -14.39 19.49
C ILE A 357 -15.69 -13.95 20.86
N VAL A 358 -14.92 -13.13 21.58
CA VAL A 358 -15.34 -12.54 22.86
C VAL A 358 -16.14 -11.26 22.59
N ARG A 359 -17.46 -11.28 22.88
CA ARG A 359 -18.35 -10.13 22.70
C ARG A 359 -18.35 -9.24 23.95
N CYS A 360 -17.78 -8.05 23.85
CA CYS A 360 -17.76 -7.06 24.92
C CYS A 360 -18.98 -6.12 24.87
N ARG A 361 -19.41 -5.60 26.02
CA ARG A 361 -20.44 -4.55 26.13
C ARG A 361 -19.78 -3.17 26.21
N LEU A 362 -20.37 -2.15 25.60
CA LEU A 362 -19.93 -0.76 25.76
C LEU A 362 -20.11 -0.28 27.21
N SER A 363 -19.15 0.51 27.71
CA SER A 363 -19.28 1.21 29.00
C SER A 363 -20.32 2.33 28.93
N LYS A 364 -20.80 2.81 30.10
CA LYS A 364 -21.78 3.91 30.19
C LYS A 364 -21.32 5.17 29.44
N ARG A 365 -20.04 5.58 29.60
CA ARG A 365 -19.48 6.75 28.90
C ARG A 365 -19.35 6.52 27.40
N GLN A 366 -18.92 5.33 26.96
CA GLN A 366 -18.85 5.03 25.53
C GLN A 366 -20.23 5.04 24.88
N ARG A 367 -21.26 4.52 25.55
CA ARG A 367 -22.64 4.59 25.07
C ARG A 367 -23.10 6.05 24.94
N TYR A 368 -22.92 6.86 25.99
CA TYR A 368 -23.26 8.29 25.93
C TYR A 368 -22.56 9.01 24.77
N LEU A 369 -21.24 8.85 24.61
CA LEU A 369 -20.49 9.46 23.49
C LEU A 369 -20.90 8.92 22.11
N TYR A 370 -21.30 7.65 22.02
CA TYR A 370 -21.78 7.03 20.79
C TYR A 370 -23.15 7.60 20.41
N ASP A 371 -24.08 7.64 21.35
CA ASP A 371 -25.45 8.13 21.15
C ASP A 371 -25.46 9.65 20.87
N ASP A 372 -24.63 10.43 21.59
CA ASP A 372 -24.41 11.87 21.34
C ASP A 372 -23.91 12.10 19.92
N PHE A 373 -22.81 11.46 19.51
CA PHE A 373 -22.25 11.64 18.17
C PHE A 373 -23.22 11.19 17.05
N MET A 374 -24.04 10.17 17.29
CA MET A 374 -25.09 9.73 16.36
C MET A 374 -26.32 10.65 16.34
N SER A 375 -26.56 11.40 17.42
CA SER A 375 -27.66 12.37 17.52
C SER A 375 -27.40 13.69 16.77
N GLN A 376 -26.12 14.05 16.63
CA GLN A 376 -25.67 15.28 15.95
C GLN A 376 -26.24 15.37 14.52
N ALA A 377 -26.92 16.48 14.22
CA ALA A 377 -27.63 16.68 12.95
C ALA A 377 -26.69 16.51 11.73
N THR A 378 -25.48 17.08 11.82
CA THR A 378 -24.42 16.97 10.83
C THR A 378 -24.06 15.51 10.49
N THR A 379 -23.96 14.63 11.50
CA THR A 379 -23.72 13.19 11.33
C THR A 379 -24.89 12.52 10.59
N ARG A 380 -26.13 12.87 10.95
CA ARG A 380 -27.35 12.29 10.34
C ARG A 380 -27.52 12.73 8.89
N GLU A 381 -27.24 13.99 8.58
CA GLU A 381 -27.23 14.55 7.22
C GLU A 381 -26.12 13.95 6.36
N THR A 382 -24.90 13.78 6.90
CA THR A 382 -23.81 13.13 6.14
C THR A 382 -24.03 11.63 5.92
N LEU A 383 -24.74 10.94 6.82
CA LEU A 383 -25.22 9.58 6.56
C LEU A 383 -26.33 9.56 5.49
N ALA A 384 -27.27 10.50 5.52
CA ALA A 384 -28.37 10.60 4.55
C ALA A 384 -27.89 10.97 3.13
N SER A 385 -26.86 11.81 2.99
CA SER A 385 -26.28 12.19 1.69
C SER A 385 -25.51 11.06 0.99
N GLY A 386 -25.20 9.95 1.69
CA GLY A 386 -24.57 8.77 1.10
C GLY A 386 -23.11 8.96 0.62
N HIS A 387 -22.50 10.13 0.80
CA HIS A 387 -21.13 10.39 0.35
C HIS A 387 -20.10 9.50 1.07
N PHE A 388 -19.58 8.51 0.36
CA PHE A 388 -18.71 7.43 0.86
C PHE A 388 -17.56 7.91 1.77
N MET A 389 -16.86 8.98 1.40
CA MET A 389 -15.75 9.53 2.18
C MET A 389 -16.21 10.13 3.53
N SER A 390 -17.37 10.79 3.55
CA SER A 390 -17.99 11.33 4.76
C SER A 390 -18.43 10.21 5.70
N VAL A 391 -19.08 9.17 5.15
CA VAL A 391 -19.49 7.98 5.91
C VAL A 391 -18.29 7.24 6.52
N ILE A 392 -17.17 7.11 5.79
CA ILE A 392 -15.92 6.54 6.34
C ILE A 392 -15.43 7.35 7.56
N ASN A 393 -15.46 8.67 7.49
CA ASN A 393 -15.03 9.52 8.61
C ASN A 393 -15.90 9.30 9.86
N ILE A 394 -17.22 9.19 9.70
CA ILE A 394 -18.17 8.88 10.78
C ILE A 394 -17.84 7.51 11.41
N LEU A 395 -17.70 6.47 10.58
CA LEU A 395 -17.34 5.12 11.03
C LEU A 395 -15.98 5.09 11.74
N MET A 396 -15.03 5.92 11.34
CA MET A 396 -13.74 6.06 12.01
C MET A 396 -13.87 6.71 13.40
N GLN A 397 -14.76 7.68 13.61
CA GLN A 397 -15.02 8.23 14.94
C GLN A 397 -15.72 7.21 15.85
N LEU A 398 -16.75 6.50 15.34
CA LEU A 398 -17.40 5.42 16.10
C LEU A 398 -16.42 4.32 16.50
N ARG A 399 -15.47 3.95 15.61
CA ARG A 399 -14.37 3.03 15.94
C ARG A 399 -13.47 3.54 17.07
N LYS A 400 -13.17 4.85 17.13
CA LYS A 400 -12.42 5.42 18.27
C LYS A 400 -13.20 5.26 19.58
N VAL A 401 -14.49 5.58 19.60
CA VAL A 401 -15.35 5.44 20.79
C VAL A 401 -15.40 3.98 21.26
N CYS A 402 -15.58 3.03 20.34
CA CYS A 402 -15.59 1.59 20.65
C CYS A 402 -14.24 1.09 21.18
N ASN A 403 -13.12 1.54 20.60
CA ASN A 403 -11.77 1.14 21.02
C ASN A 403 -11.40 1.74 22.39
N HIS A 404 -11.46 3.07 22.53
CA HIS A 404 -11.19 3.75 23.79
C HIS A 404 -11.74 5.20 23.79
N PRO A 405 -12.58 5.60 24.75
CA PRO A 405 -13.29 6.89 24.68
C PRO A 405 -12.37 8.11 24.68
N ASN A 406 -11.18 8.05 25.31
CA ASN A 406 -10.23 9.16 25.31
C ASN A 406 -9.57 9.44 23.93
N LEU A 407 -9.75 8.56 22.93
CA LEU A 407 -9.34 8.83 21.55
C LEU A 407 -10.34 9.73 20.81
N PHE A 408 -11.55 9.84 21.33
CA PHE A 408 -12.61 10.72 20.82
C PHE A 408 -12.67 12.01 21.66
N ASP A 409 -12.84 11.85 22.98
CA ASP A 409 -12.94 12.93 23.95
C ASP A 409 -12.13 12.57 25.22
N PRO A 410 -10.95 13.19 25.45
CA PRO A 410 -10.21 13.06 26.71
C PRO A 410 -11.06 13.54 27.90
N ARG A 411 -10.92 12.94 29.09
CA ARG A 411 -11.60 13.51 30.26
C ARG A 411 -10.96 14.86 30.61
N PRO A 412 -11.74 15.94 30.82
CA PRO A 412 -11.19 17.17 31.37
C PRO A 412 -10.67 16.91 32.79
N ILE A 413 -9.59 17.60 33.16
CA ILE A 413 -9.07 17.59 34.52
C ILE A 413 -10.02 18.44 35.38
N THR A 414 -10.59 17.85 36.42
CA THR A 414 -11.44 18.58 37.38
C THR A 414 -10.56 19.42 38.30
N SER A 415 -10.45 20.71 38.01
CA SER A 415 -9.88 21.73 38.90
C SER A 415 -10.99 22.51 39.61
N PRO A 416 -10.73 23.11 40.79
CA PRO A 416 -11.67 24.04 41.42
C PRO A 416 -11.93 25.24 40.52
N PHE A 417 -13.18 25.72 40.49
CA PHE A 417 -13.56 26.87 39.67
C PHE A 417 -12.92 28.16 40.21
N ILE A 418 -12.25 28.90 39.33
CA ILE A 418 -11.56 30.14 39.70
C ILE A 418 -12.56 31.29 39.69
N THR A 419 -13.07 31.67 40.87
CA THR A 419 -13.76 32.95 41.05
C THR A 419 -12.73 34.06 41.27
N GLN A 420 -12.71 35.06 40.39
CA GLN A 420 -11.94 36.28 40.65
C GLN A 420 -12.49 37.02 41.86
N GLY A 421 -11.60 37.60 42.68
CA GLY A 421 -12.01 38.45 43.81
C GLY A 421 -12.70 39.71 43.31
N ILE A 422 -13.82 40.07 43.94
CA ILE A 422 -14.53 41.32 43.63
C ILE A 422 -13.76 42.49 44.25
N CYS A 423 -13.14 43.32 43.42
CA CYS A 423 -12.56 44.59 43.84
C CYS A 423 -13.66 45.64 43.98
N TYR A 424 -14.01 46.01 45.20
CA TYR A 424 -14.94 47.11 45.47
C TYR A 424 -14.21 48.46 45.36
N THR A 425 -14.62 49.27 44.38
CA THR A 425 -14.24 50.69 44.29
C THR A 425 -15.39 51.57 44.76
N THR A 426 -15.22 52.24 45.89
CA THR A 426 -16.21 53.21 46.42
C THR A 426 -16.04 54.58 45.77
N ALA A 427 -17.14 55.21 45.36
CA ALA A 427 -17.11 56.55 44.78
C ALA A 427 -16.80 57.63 45.85
N SER A 428 -15.96 58.61 45.52
CA SER A 428 -15.51 59.65 46.45
C SER A 428 -16.64 60.52 47.03
N LEU A 429 -17.76 60.67 46.32
CA LEU A 429 -18.96 61.35 46.81
C LEU A 429 -19.47 60.81 48.16
N VAL A 430 -19.25 59.52 48.45
CA VAL A 430 -19.63 58.89 49.73
C VAL A 430 -18.68 59.33 50.87
N LEU A 431 -17.43 59.65 50.56
CA LEU A 431 -16.49 60.27 51.50
C LEU A 431 -16.83 61.75 51.72
N THR A 432 -17.11 62.50 50.66
CA THR A 432 -17.42 63.95 50.75
C THR A 432 -18.72 64.24 51.51
N ALA A 433 -19.67 63.30 51.51
CA ALA A 433 -20.92 63.41 52.27
C ALA A 433 -20.70 63.51 53.80
N LEU A 434 -19.56 63.08 54.32
CA LEU A 434 -19.19 63.18 55.73
C LEU A 434 -18.40 64.46 56.08
N GLU A 435 -17.98 65.24 55.07
CA GLU A 435 -17.25 66.51 55.27
C GLU A 435 -18.18 67.73 55.45
N TYR A 436 -19.48 67.55 55.23
CA TYR A 436 -20.48 68.61 55.39
C TYR A 436 -20.87 68.81 56.86
N ASP A 437 -20.25 69.79 57.51
CA ASP A 437 -20.62 70.27 58.86
C ASP A 437 -21.59 71.47 58.77
N PRO A 438 -22.88 71.33 59.13
CA PRO A 438 -23.86 72.41 59.06
C PRO A 438 -23.54 73.62 59.96
N TRP A 439 -22.70 73.44 60.98
CA TRP A 439 -22.55 74.42 62.08
C TRP A 439 -21.40 75.41 61.87
N ARG A 440 -20.58 75.23 60.82
CA ARG A 440 -19.41 76.09 60.53
C ARG A 440 -19.69 77.38 59.74
N VAL A 441 -20.89 77.57 59.19
CA VAL A 441 -21.18 78.62 58.18
C VAL A 441 -21.71 79.94 58.79
N SER A 442 -21.99 80.02 60.09
CA SER A 442 -22.71 81.16 60.71
C SER A 442 -21.90 82.46 60.91
N ALA A 443 -20.60 82.48 60.62
CA ALA A 443 -19.70 83.57 61.04
C ALA A 443 -19.46 84.70 60.00
N ALA A 444 -20.17 84.72 58.87
CA ALA A 444 -19.91 85.66 57.76
C ALA A 444 -21.15 86.43 57.27
N CYS A 445 -21.98 86.94 58.19
CA CYS A 445 -22.97 87.96 57.85
C CYS A 445 -22.29 89.31 57.56
N LYS A 446 -22.19 89.69 56.26
CA LYS A 446 -22.12 91.09 55.83
C LYS A 446 -22.96 91.31 54.57
N LEU A 447 -23.93 92.22 54.70
CA LEU A 447 -24.77 92.79 53.65
C LEU A 447 -25.12 94.21 54.10
N PRO A 448 -25.31 95.12 53.12
CA PRO A 448 -24.24 95.84 52.43
C PRO A 448 -23.44 96.80 53.35
#